data_AF-A0A1A9AIX0-F1
#
_entry.id   AF-A0A1A9AIX0-F1
#
_cell.length_a   1.000
_cell.length_b   1.000
_cell.length_c   1.000
_cell.angle_alpha   90.00
_cell.angle_beta   90.00
_cell.angle_gamma   90.00
#
_symmetry.space_group_name_H-M   'P 1'
#
loop_
_entity.id
_entity.type
_entity.pdbx_description
1 polymer ?
#
loop_
_entity_poly.entity_id
_entity_poly.type
_entity_poly.pdbx_seq_one_letter_code
_entity_poly.pdbx_strand_id
1 'polypeptide(L)'
;MVDNLGYTTDLRNIPVEVFFDMITNDIKKLIHIYGHKNCGLMHEDLCKEIHKIVNKNKEIIFRHVDQNGKTKWNTEWRSQRNGFFNNLFEEDGFINMCYPSKEKGKPNLQKLKLKHIKFCKEKDERLLALGKNPEYNDCRQYNVWIIKKTASFTSEFLQNVHDYKIENVKKYFITKEHPGGYNPLTTYHNIKLNCEIYNPKSRSYQQIPVENTPTNSLHPPIVPDLDQKSRGKGGSSIPSGDAGTEKKKSHVNIHPKTQPPASNSLISSPSNAKRGYLDLFEGFVGNGIIFT
;
A
#
# COMPACT_ATOMS: atom_id res chain seq x y z
N MET A 1 34.20 -25.74 57.79
CA MET A 1 32.78 -25.39 57.60
C MET A 1 32.76 -24.58 56.32
N VAL A 2 32.43 -25.22 55.20
CA VAL A 2 32.49 -24.60 53.87
C VAL A 2 31.20 -23.83 53.69
N ASP A 3 31.33 -22.53 53.44
CA ASP A 3 30.23 -21.64 53.13
C ASP A 3 29.39 -22.25 52.01
N ASN A 4 28.09 -22.44 52.27
CA ASN A 4 27.10 -22.76 51.27
C ASN A 4 27.13 -21.64 50.22
N LEU A 5 27.88 -21.85 49.13
CA LEU A 5 27.69 -21.12 47.88
C LEU A 5 26.19 -21.16 47.57
N GLY A 6 25.56 -19.98 47.61
CA GLY A 6 24.15 -19.80 47.36
C GLY A 6 23.77 -20.35 46.00
N TYR A 7 23.33 -21.60 45.98
CA TYR A 7 22.56 -22.14 44.86
C TYR A 7 21.27 -21.33 44.84
N THR A 8 21.19 -20.39 43.91
CA THR A 8 19.94 -19.70 43.55
C THR A 8 18.90 -20.78 43.27
N THR A 9 17.89 -20.88 44.13
CA THR A 9 16.73 -21.78 43.99
C THR A 9 15.82 -21.42 42.81
N ASP A 10 16.24 -20.48 41.96
CA ASP A 10 15.49 -19.83 40.89
C ASP A 10 15.53 -20.61 39.57
N LEU A 11 15.49 -21.95 39.63
CA LEU A 11 15.57 -22.84 38.45
C LEU A 11 14.38 -22.73 37.48
N ARG A 12 13.44 -21.82 37.73
CA ARG A 12 12.15 -21.72 37.02
C ARG A 12 11.75 -20.28 36.70
N ASN A 13 12.73 -19.42 36.40
CA ASN A 13 12.48 -18.08 35.87
C ASN A 13 12.67 -18.09 34.34
N ILE A 14 11.59 -17.79 33.60
CA ILE A 14 11.66 -17.54 32.16
C ILE A 14 11.59 -16.03 31.93
N PRO A 15 12.56 -15.41 31.24
CA PRO A 15 12.51 -13.98 30.93
C PRO A 15 11.27 -13.61 30.10
N VAL A 16 10.72 -12.42 30.31
CA VAL A 16 9.54 -11.95 29.54
C VAL A 16 9.87 -11.73 28.06
N GLU A 17 11.13 -11.49 27.73
CA GLU A 17 11.61 -11.30 26.35
C GLU A 17 11.36 -12.53 25.49
N VAL A 18 11.54 -13.73 26.06
CA VAL A 18 11.21 -15.00 25.39
C VAL A 18 9.72 -15.04 25.00
N PHE A 19 8.86 -14.51 25.85
CA PHE A 19 7.43 -14.43 25.55
C PHE A 19 7.12 -13.42 24.45
N PHE A 20 7.80 -12.27 24.42
CA PHE A 20 7.65 -11.29 23.34
C PHE A 20 8.04 -11.90 21.99
N ASP A 21 9.15 -12.63 21.93
CA ASP A 21 9.59 -13.32 20.71
C ASP A 21 8.55 -14.35 20.22
N MET A 22 7.93 -15.09 21.14
CA MET A 22 6.88 -16.07 20.82
C MET A 22 5.66 -15.45 20.12
N ILE A 23 5.26 -14.23 20.51
CA ILE A 23 4.00 -13.62 20.03
C ILE A 23 4.20 -12.59 18.91
N THR A 24 5.41 -12.07 18.73
CA THR A 24 5.71 -10.94 17.82
C THR A 24 5.20 -11.19 16.40
N ASN A 25 5.62 -12.30 15.78
CA ASN A 25 5.29 -12.57 14.39
C ASN A 25 3.80 -12.79 14.16
N ASP A 26 3.11 -13.42 15.11
CA ASP A 26 1.67 -13.67 14.98
C ASP A 26 0.87 -12.39 15.17
N ILE A 27 1.30 -11.49 16.06
CA ILE A 27 0.67 -10.16 16.19
C ILE A 27 0.91 -9.31 14.94
N LYS A 28 2.12 -9.30 14.36
CA LYS A 28 2.39 -8.59 13.08
C LYS A 28 1.46 -9.07 11.97
N LYS A 29 1.26 -10.38 11.85
CA LYS A 29 0.28 -10.96 10.90
C LYS A 29 -1.13 -10.45 11.18
N LEU A 30 -1.57 -10.40 12.43
CA LEU A 30 -2.88 -9.86 12.77
C LEU A 30 -3.00 -8.37 12.40
N ILE A 31 -1.99 -7.54 12.70
CA ILE A 31 -1.98 -6.13 12.32
C ILE A 31 -2.18 -5.99 10.80
N HIS A 32 -1.49 -6.80 10.00
CA HIS A 32 -1.67 -6.81 8.56
C HIS A 32 -3.08 -7.29 8.11
N ILE A 33 -3.63 -8.32 8.77
CA ILE A 33 -4.98 -8.86 8.49
C ILE A 33 -6.07 -7.84 8.83
N TYR A 34 -5.92 -7.10 9.94
CA TYR A 34 -6.95 -6.20 10.46
C TYR A 34 -6.70 -4.73 10.13
N GLY A 35 -5.56 -4.40 9.53
CA GLY A 35 -5.11 -3.04 9.26
C GLY A 35 -4.89 -2.72 7.81
N HIS A 36 -4.96 -1.43 7.51
CA HIS A 36 -4.50 -0.83 6.28
C HIS A 36 -3.83 0.50 6.63
N LYS A 37 -2.54 0.67 6.32
CA LYS A 37 -1.71 1.78 6.81
C LYS A 37 -2.36 3.17 6.61
N ASN A 38 -2.96 3.38 5.43
CA ASN A 38 -3.57 4.67 5.07
C ASN A 38 -5.04 4.80 5.51
N CYS A 39 -5.66 3.72 6.00
CA CYS A 39 -7.10 3.71 6.31
C CYS A 39 -7.44 3.36 7.75
N GLY A 40 -6.51 2.78 8.51
CA GLY A 40 -6.60 2.52 9.95
C GLY A 40 -6.60 1.03 10.30
N LEU A 41 -6.93 0.74 11.56
CA LEU A 41 -6.97 -0.61 12.14
C LEU A 41 -8.34 -0.96 12.73
N MET A 42 -8.77 -2.20 12.54
CA MET A 42 -9.93 -2.78 13.21
C MET A 42 -9.65 -3.08 14.67
N HIS A 43 -9.79 -2.06 15.52
CA HIS A 43 -9.47 -2.11 16.95
C HIS A 43 -10.04 -3.34 17.68
N GLU A 44 -11.37 -3.49 17.69
CA GLU A 44 -12.02 -4.45 18.58
C GLU A 44 -11.66 -5.89 18.24
N ASP A 45 -11.74 -6.26 16.96
CA ASP A 45 -11.41 -7.60 16.50
C ASP A 45 -9.91 -7.89 16.63
N LEU A 46 -9.05 -6.93 16.26
CA LEU A 46 -7.60 -7.08 16.40
C LEU A 46 -7.20 -7.30 17.86
N CYS A 47 -7.67 -6.47 18.78
CA CYS A 47 -7.31 -6.58 20.19
C CYS A 47 -7.87 -7.86 20.82
N LYS A 48 -9.04 -8.33 20.38
CA LYS A 48 -9.59 -9.63 20.79
C LYS A 48 -8.69 -10.78 20.35
N GLU A 49 -8.21 -10.79 19.11
CA GLU A 49 -7.29 -11.82 18.63
C GLU A 49 -5.91 -11.74 19.28
N ILE A 50 -5.38 -10.53 19.51
CA ILE A 50 -4.14 -10.33 20.26
C ILE A 50 -4.27 -10.86 21.68
N HIS A 51 -5.37 -10.56 22.39
CA HIS A 51 -5.61 -11.09 23.74
C HIS A 51 -5.63 -12.62 23.76
N LYS A 52 -6.22 -13.27 22.74
CA LYS A 52 -6.21 -14.74 22.64
C LYS A 52 -4.78 -15.27 22.48
N ILE A 53 -3.97 -14.68 21.60
CA ILE A 53 -2.56 -15.07 21.41
C ILE A 53 -1.79 -14.92 22.71
N VAL A 54 -1.93 -13.78 23.38
CA VAL A 54 -1.25 -13.49 24.65
C VAL A 54 -1.64 -14.52 25.71
N ASN A 55 -2.94 -14.76 25.91
CA ASN A 55 -3.42 -15.70 26.93
C ASN A 55 -2.95 -17.13 26.65
N LYS A 56 -3.06 -17.60 25.40
CA LYS A 56 -2.63 -18.94 25.00
C LYS A 56 -1.13 -19.15 25.25
N ASN A 57 -0.28 -18.22 24.83
CA ASN A 57 1.16 -18.35 25.01
C ASN A 57 1.55 -18.20 26.50
N LYS A 58 0.80 -17.41 27.27
CA LYS A 58 1.05 -17.23 28.69
C LYS A 58 0.83 -18.53 29.46
N GLU A 59 -0.20 -19.30 29.09
CA GLU A 59 -0.42 -20.64 29.63
C GLU A 59 0.74 -21.59 29.34
N ILE A 60 1.37 -21.48 28.17
CA ILE A 60 2.55 -22.30 27.82
C ILE A 60 3.71 -21.97 28.76
N ILE A 61 4.06 -20.69 28.91
CA ILE A 61 5.12 -20.25 29.85
C ILE A 61 4.81 -20.74 31.28
N PHE A 62 3.55 -20.60 31.71
CA PHE A 62 3.12 -20.90 33.08
C PHE A 62 3.14 -22.39 33.45
N ARG A 63 3.30 -23.29 32.47
CA ARG A 63 3.56 -24.72 32.72
C ARG A 63 5.00 -25.01 33.14
N HIS A 64 5.93 -24.12 32.81
CA HIS A 64 7.37 -24.32 33.03
C HIS A 64 7.91 -23.50 34.22
N VAL A 65 7.15 -22.52 34.71
CA VAL A 65 7.52 -21.70 35.86
C VAL A 65 6.74 -22.07 37.13
N ASP A 66 7.36 -21.92 38.30
CA ASP A 66 6.67 -22.07 39.59
C ASP A 66 5.91 -20.79 40.00
N GLN A 67 5.38 -20.75 41.22
CA GLN A 67 4.57 -19.62 41.69
C GLN A 67 5.39 -18.32 41.86
N ASN A 68 6.66 -18.44 42.25
CA ASN A 68 7.56 -17.28 42.38
C ASN A 68 7.89 -16.74 40.98
N GLY A 69 8.25 -17.62 40.05
CA GLY A 69 8.48 -17.28 38.66
C GLY A 69 7.27 -16.65 37.98
N LYS A 70 6.05 -17.15 38.23
CA LYS A 70 4.80 -16.51 37.75
C LYS A 70 4.63 -15.10 38.28
N THR A 71 4.94 -14.86 39.55
CA THR A 71 4.78 -13.54 40.18
C THR A 71 5.77 -12.54 39.60
N LYS A 72 7.05 -12.95 39.48
CA LYS A 72 8.10 -12.16 38.83
C LYS A 72 7.75 -11.86 37.38
N TRP A 73 7.43 -12.88 36.59
CA TRP A 73 7.05 -12.74 35.18
C TRP A 73 5.86 -11.79 34.99
N ASN A 74 4.81 -11.90 35.82
CA ASN A 74 3.65 -11.01 35.71
C ASN A 74 3.99 -9.54 36.02
N THR A 75 4.99 -9.31 36.88
CA THR A 75 5.47 -7.96 37.21
C THR A 75 6.25 -7.39 36.03
N GLU A 76 7.18 -8.15 35.48
CA GLU A 76 7.97 -7.77 34.30
C GLU A 76 7.04 -7.53 33.10
N TRP A 77 6.13 -8.46 32.80
CA TRP A 77 5.11 -8.31 31.75
C TRP A 77 4.31 -7.02 31.90
N ARG A 78 3.78 -6.71 33.09
CA ARG A 78 3.01 -5.47 33.29
C ARG A 78 3.84 -4.21 33.04
N SER A 79 5.11 -4.23 33.43
CA SER A 79 6.02 -3.09 33.26
C SER A 79 6.44 -2.88 31.80
N GLN A 80 6.69 -3.96 31.05
CA GLN A 80 7.25 -3.88 29.71
C GLN A 80 6.20 -3.93 28.58
N ARG A 81 5.01 -4.52 28.82
CA ARG A 81 3.99 -4.79 27.80
C ARG A 81 3.63 -3.57 26.96
N ASN A 82 3.41 -2.41 27.60
CA ASN A 82 2.98 -1.22 26.86
C ASN A 82 4.08 -0.74 25.89
N GLY A 83 5.35 -0.77 26.32
CA GLY A 83 6.49 -0.45 25.47
C GLY A 83 6.62 -1.43 24.29
N PHE A 84 6.52 -2.72 24.58
CA PHE A 84 6.51 -3.77 23.55
C PHE A 84 5.45 -3.53 22.47
N PHE A 85 4.18 -3.35 22.86
CA PHE A 85 3.09 -3.15 21.90
C PHE A 85 3.16 -1.80 21.18
N ASN A 86 3.64 -0.73 21.84
CA ASN A 86 3.86 0.55 21.17
C ASN A 86 4.86 0.38 20.02
N ASN A 87 6.04 -0.18 20.32
CA ASN A 87 7.08 -0.41 19.32
C ASN A 87 6.56 -1.29 18.17
N LEU A 88 5.87 -2.38 18.51
CA LEU A 88 5.35 -3.33 17.53
C LEU A 88 4.35 -2.69 16.54
N PHE A 89 3.43 -1.87 17.04
CA PHE A 89 2.48 -1.16 16.18
C PHE A 89 3.17 -0.04 15.37
N GLU A 90 4.12 0.66 15.99
CA GLU A 90 4.81 1.78 15.35
C GLU A 90 5.69 1.34 14.16
N GLU A 91 6.35 0.18 14.27
CA GLU A 91 7.10 -0.47 13.19
C GLU A 91 6.24 -0.70 11.95
N ASP A 92 5.00 -1.16 12.15
CA ASP A 92 4.04 -1.40 11.06
C ASP A 92 3.27 -0.13 10.64
N GLY A 93 3.60 1.04 11.21
CA GLY A 93 3.01 2.33 10.85
C GLY A 93 1.64 2.58 11.47
N PHE A 94 1.36 2.00 12.62
CA PHE A 94 0.11 2.13 13.35
C PHE A 94 0.30 2.69 14.76
N ILE A 95 -0.81 3.13 15.35
CA ILE A 95 -0.86 3.57 16.75
C ILE A 95 -1.36 2.39 17.58
N ASN A 96 -0.67 2.06 18.68
CA ASN A 96 -1.15 1.06 19.63
C ASN A 96 -2.51 1.48 20.19
N MET A 97 -3.48 0.59 20.07
CA MET A 97 -4.84 0.79 20.53
C MET A 97 -5.34 -0.28 21.49
N CYS A 98 -4.61 -1.39 21.65
CA CYS A 98 -5.01 -2.51 22.49
C CYS A 98 -4.55 -2.39 23.94
N TYR A 99 -3.46 -1.66 24.18
CA TYR A 99 -2.90 -1.48 25.52
C TYR A 99 -2.58 -0.01 25.81
N PRO A 100 -3.27 0.63 26.78
CA PRO A 100 -4.42 0.10 27.52
C PRO A 100 -5.63 -0.15 26.61
N SER A 101 -6.49 -1.10 26.99
CA SER A 101 -7.71 -1.38 26.24
C SER A 101 -8.59 -0.14 26.23
N LYS A 102 -9.00 0.29 25.04
CA LYS A 102 -9.98 1.36 24.89
C LYS A 102 -11.40 0.81 25.02
N GLU A 103 -12.33 1.68 25.42
CA GLU A 103 -13.76 1.35 25.46
C GLU A 103 -14.28 0.92 24.08
N LYS A 104 -15.35 0.11 24.10
CA LYS A 104 -16.03 -0.29 22.86
C LYS A 104 -16.64 0.92 22.19
N GLY A 105 -16.43 1.00 20.87
CA GLY A 105 -16.99 2.07 20.06
C GLY A 105 -18.48 1.84 19.77
N LYS A 106 -19.15 2.86 19.24
CA LYS A 106 -20.53 2.70 18.77
C LYS A 106 -20.58 1.68 17.63
N PRO A 107 -21.48 0.67 17.68
CA PRO A 107 -21.50 -0.41 16.69
C PRO A 107 -21.58 0.07 15.23
N ASN A 108 -22.41 1.07 14.94
CA ASN A 108 -22.55 1.62 13.59
C ASN A 108 -21.25 2.27 13.08
N LEU A 109 -20.51 2.96 13.96
CA LEU A 109 -19.26 3.62 13.60
C LEU A 109 -18.12 2.60 13.43
N GLN A 110 -18.11 1.53 14.22
CA GLN A 110 -17.18 0.41 14.01
C GLN A 110 -17.45 -0.32 12.70
N LYS A 111 -18.73 -0.56 12.37
CA LYS A 111 -19.13 -1.16 11.09
C LYS A 111 -18.72 -0.28 9.91
N LEU A 112 -18.92 1.04 10.01
CA LEU A 112 -18.51 2.00 8.98
C LEU A 112 -16.99 2.01 8.80
N LYS A 113 -16.23 1.98 9.89
CA LYS A 113 -14.77 1.86 9.87
C LYS A 113 -14.30 0.57 9.20
N LEU A 114 -14.92 -0.57 9.51
CA LEU A 114 -14.63 -1.85 8.86
C LEU A 114 -14.86 -1.78 7.35
N LYS A 115 -15.98 -1.19 6.94
CA LYS A 115 -16.31 -1.00 5.52
C LYS A 115 -15.23 -0.18 4.81
N HIS A 116 -14.72 0.87 5.46
CA HIS A 116 -13.64 1.71 4.93
C HIS A 116 -12.32 0.95 4.77
N ILE A 117 -11.88 0.24 5.81
CA ILE A 117 -10.63 -0.54 5.76
C ILE A 117 -10.71 -1.64 4.69
N LYS A 118 -11.85 -2.34 4.62
CA LYS A 118 -12.10 -3.37 3.61
C LYS A 118 -12.05 -2.79 2.20
N PHE A 119 -12.67 -1.62 2.00
CA PHE A 119 -12.60 -0.92 0.72
C PHE A 119 -11.15 -0.60 0.32
N CYS A 120 -10.34 -0.10 1.24
CA CYS A 120 -8.94 0.22 0.94
C CYS A 120 -8.14 -1.00 0.51
N LYS A 121 -8.31 -2.13 1.20
CA LYS A 121 -7.69 -3.41 0.81
C LYS A 121 -8.15 -3.89 -0.56
N GLU A 122 -9.47 -3.96 -0.79
CA GLU A 122 -10.03 -4.35 -2.09
C GLU A 122 -9.55 -3.42 -3.22
N LYS A 123 -9.39 -2.12 -2.93
CA LYS A 123 -8.89 -1.14 -3.90
C LYS A 123 -7.44 -1.43 -4.29
N ASP A 124 -6.58 -1.69 -3.31
CA ASP A 124 -5.17 -1.98 -3.54
C ASP A 124 -4.98 -3.31 -4.29
N GLU A 125 -5.72 -4.35 -3.92
CA GLU A 125 -5.75 -5.63 -4.62
C GLU A 125 -6.20 -5.47 -6.08
N ARG A 126 -7.27 -4.71 -6.33
CA ARG A 126 -7.76 -4.45 -7.69
C ARG A 126 -6.78 -3.65 -8.52
N LEU A 127 -6.15 -2.63 -7.95
CA LEU A 127 -5.12 -1.84 -8.65
C LEU A 127 -3.90 -2.70 -8.98
N LEU A 128 -3.49 -3.59 -8.06
CA LEU A 128 -2.40 -4.52 -8.31
C LEU A 128 -2.75 -5.51 -9.44
N ALA A 129 -3.96 -6.07 -9.42
CA ALA A 129 -4.45 -7.00 -10.44
C ALA A 129 -4.59 -6.35 -11.83
N LEU A 130 -5.00 -5.07 -11.90
CA LEU A 130 -5.08 -4.32 -13.16
C LEU A 130 -3.71 -4.06 -13.80
N GLY A 131 -2.65 -3.95 -12.98
CA GLY A 131 -1.31 -3.64 -13.46
C GLY A 131 -1.18 -2.25 -14.07
N LYS A 132 -0.10 -2.02 -14.83
CA LYS A 132 0.26 -0.69 -15.36
C LYS A 132 -0.47 -0.34 -16.67
N ASN A 133 -0.79 -1.34 -17.48
CA ASN A 133 -1.44 -1.19 -18.77
C ASN A 133 -2.69 -2.08 -18.83
N PRO A 134 -3.73 -1.80 -18.03
CA PRO A 134 -4.96 -2.56 -18.06
C PRO A 134 -5.66 -2.44 -19.43
N GLU A 135 -6.43 -3.45 -19.77
CA GLU A 135 -7.36 -3.34 -20.90
C GLU A 135 -8.39 -2.24 -20.65
N TYR A 136 -8.86 -1.61 -21.73
CA TYR A 136 -9.85 -0.53 -21.64
C TYR A 136 -11.09 -0.95 -20.83
N ASN A 137 -11.61 -2.15 -21.08
CA ASN A 137 -12.81 -2.65 -20.41
C ASN A 137 -12.56 -2.89 -18.91
N ASP A 138 -11.43 -3.48 -18.54
CA ASP A 138 -11.07 -3.74 -17.15
C ASP A 138 -10.92 -2.44 -16.35
N CYS A 139 -10.28 -1.42 -16.95
CA CYS A 139 -10.23 -0.08 -16.37
C CYS A 139 -11.63 0.50 -16.14
N ARG A 140 -12.55 0.35 -17.11
CA ARG A 140 -13.93 0.83 -16.95
C ARG A 140 -14.67 0.08 -15.85
N GLN A 141 -14.53 -1.24 -15.77
CA GLN A 141 -15.14 -2.04 -14.71
C GLN A 141 -14.63 -1.65 -13.32
N TYR A 142 -13.34 -1.34 -13.20
CA TYR A 142 -12.79 -0.74 -11.99
C TYR A 142 -13.48 0.58 -11.64
N ASN A 143 -13.63 1.49 -12.60
CA ASN A 143 -14.31 2.77 -12.36
C ASN A 143 -15.79 2.61 -11.95
N VAL A 144 -16.50 1.65 -12.54
CA VAL A 144 -17.88 1.30 -12.13
C VAL A 144 -17.91 0.83 -10.68
N TRP A 145 -16.97 -0.05 -10.31
CA TRP A 145 -16.83 -0.52 -8.93
C TRP A 145 -16.52 0.63 -7.95
N ILE A 146 -15.60 1.54 -8.32
CA ILE A 146 -15.26 2.73 -7.52
C ILE A 146 -16.49 3.60 -7.27
N ILE A 147 -17.27 3.90 -8.31
CA ILE A 147 -18.48 4.73 -8.20
C ILE A 147 -19.47 4.09 -7.24
N LYS A 148 -19.74 2.78 -7.40
CA LYS A 148 -20.66 2.02 -6.54
C LYS A 148 -20.21 2.04 -5.07
N LYS A 149 -18.93 1.78 -4.80
CA LYS A 149 -18.40 1.76 -3.43
C LYS A 149 -18.40 3.16 -2.81
N THR A 150 -18.05 4.18 -3.57
CA THR A 150 -18.05 5.58 -3.12
C THR A 150 -19.45 6.04 -2.73
N ALA A 151 -20.45 5.79 -3.58
CA ALA A 151 -21.84 6.14 -3.28
C ALA A 151 -22.34 5.41 -2.02
N SER A 152 -22.09 4.10 -1.93
CA SER A 152 -22.50 3.29 -0.77
C SER A 152 -21.83 3.71 0.53
N PHE A 153 -20.56 4.09 0.52
CA PHE A 153 -19.86 4.56 1.70
C PHE A 153 -20.32 5.97 2.10
N THR A 154 -20.41 6.89 1.13
CA THR A 154 -20.79 8.29 1.36
C THR A 154 -22.18 8.37 1.99
N SER A 155 -23.15 7.62 1.47
CA SER A 155 -24.51 7.60 2.03
C SER A 155 -24.53 7.17 3.50
N GLU A 156 -23.83 6.09 3.84
CA GLU A 156 -23.77 5.57 5.22
C GLU A 156 -22.98 6.50 6.15
N PHE A 157 -21.91 7.11 5.64
CA PHE A 157 -21.14 8.11 6.37
C PHE A 157 -21.98 9.33 6.71
N LEU A 158 -22.71 9.90 5.73
CA LEU A 158 -23.56 11.07 5.94
C LEU A 158 -24.69 10.80 6.93
N GLN A 159 -25.27 9.60 6.90
CA GLN A 159 -26.26 9.17 7.89
C GLN A 159 -25.66 9.14 9.32
N ASN A 160 -24.47 8.58 9.49
CA ASN A 160 -23.80 8.58 10.79
C ASN A 160 -23.38 9.99 11.24
N VAL A 161 -23.02 10.88 10.30
CA VAL A 161 -22.69 12.28 10.58
C VAL A 161 -23.93 13.03 11.08
N HIS A 162 -25.09 12.77 10.49
CA HIS A 162 -26.37 13.30 10.96
C HIS A 162 -26.64 12.88 12.41
N ASP A 163 -26.46 11.59 12.73
CA ASP A 163 -26.81 11.04 14.06
C ASP A 163 -25.80 11.40 15.16
N TYR A 164 -24.52 11.57 14.83
CA TYR A 164 -23.44 11.67 15.83
C TYR A 164 -22.58 12.93 15.76
N LYS A 165 -22.82 13.82 14.79
CA LYS A 165 -21.93 14.94 14.42
C LYS A 165 -20.62 14.46 13.80
N ILE A 166 -20.16 15.21 12.79
CA ILE A 166 -18.96 14.86 12.01
C ILE A 166 -17.70 14.69 12.85
N GLU A 167 -17.51 15.52 13.88
CA GLU A 167 -16.32 15.48 14.74
C GLU A 167 -16.22 14.21 15.59
N ASN A 168 -17.35 13.57 15.90
CA ASN A 168 -17.33 12.28 16.59
C ASN A 168 -17.10 11.13 15.62
N VAL A 169 -17.63 11.23 14.40
CA VAL A 169 -17.47 10.20 13.36
C VAL A 169 -16.00 10.12 12.90
N LYS A 170 -15.35 11.26 12.62
CA LYS A 170 -13.96 11.33 12.17
C LYS A 170 -12.98 10.66 13.15
N LYS A 171 -13.23 10.74 14.46
CA LYS A 171 -12.40 10.11 15.51
C LYS A 171 -12.32 8.59 15.42
N TYR A 172 -13.21 7.94 14.66
CA TYR A 172 -13.12 6.49 14.43
C TYR A 172 -12.09 6.13 13.36
N PHE A 173 -11.81 7.07 12.45
CA PHE A 173 -10.88 6.90 11.34
C PHE A 173 -9.53 7.45 11.75
N ILE A 174 -8.76 6.67 12.51
CA ILE A 174 -7.43 7.04 12.99
C ILE A 174 -6.36 6.33 12.16
N THR A 175 -5.33 7.07 11.77
CA THR A 175 -4.08 6.57 11.18
C THR A 175 -2.90 7.20 11.91
N LYS A 176 -1.69 6.76 11.60
CA LYS A 176 -0.47 7.40 12.12
C LYS A 176 -0.35 8.86 11.70
N GLU A 177 -0.75 9.19 10.46
CA GLU A 177 -0.75 10.56 9.93
C GLU A 177 -1.86 11.43 10.55
N HIS A 178 -2.96 10.80 10.98
CA HIS A 178 -4.13 11.48 11.54
C HIS A 178 -4.52 10.87 12.90
N PRO A 179 -3.72 11.10 13.96
CA PRO A 179 -3.98 10.54 15.28
C PRO A 179 -5.29 11.07 15.91
N GLY A 180 -5.71 12.29 15.55
CA GLY A 180 -6.97 12.90 15.99
C GLY A 180 -8.21 12.45 15.21
N GLY A 181 -8.02 11.63 14.17
CA GLY A 181 -9.06 11.25 13.22
C GLY A 181 -9.03 12.09 11.95
N TYR A 182 -9.55 11.54 10.85
CA TYR A 182 -9.68 12.25 9.57
C TYR A 182 -11.04 12.02 8.93
N ASN A 183 -11.33 12.80 7.88
CA ASN A 183 -12.50 12.56 7.04
C ASN A 183 -12.22 11.43 6.03
N PRO A 184 -12.80 10.23 6.18
CA PRO A 184 -12.55 9.11 5.27
C PRO A 184 -13.02 9.36 3.83
N LEU A 185 -13.91 10.34 3.60
CA LEU A 185 -14.35 10.69 2.25
C LEU A 185 -13.20 11.15 1.36
N THR A 186 -12.15 11.74 1.93
CA THR A 186 -10.98 12.18 1.16
C THR A 186 -10.27 11.01 0.47
N THR A 187 -10.33 9.80 1.03
CA THR A 187 -9.80 8.58 0.40
C THR A 187 -10.54 8.19 -0.88
N TYR A 188 -11.76 8.69 -1.07
CA TYR A 188 -12.59 8.41 -2.24
C TYR A 188 -12.44 9.46 -3.35
N HIS A 189 -11.67 10.52 -3.12
CA HIS A 189 -11.47 11.58 -4.10
C HIS A 189 -10.43 11.16 -5.15
N ASN A 190 -10.71 11.46 -6.43
CA ASN A 190 -9.77 11.28 -7.54
C ASN A 190 -9.16 9.87 -7.71
N ILE A 191 -9.81 8.83 -7.18
CA ILE A 191 -9.35 7.44 -7.30
C ILE A 191 -9.85 6.73 -8.56
N LYS A 192 -10.66 7.40 -9.38
CA LYS A 192 -11.06 6.89 -10.70
C LYS A 192 -9.86 6.97 -11.66
N LEU A 193 -9.66 5.92 -12.44
CA LEU A 193 -8.65 5.90 -13.48
C LEU A 193 -9.14 6.66 -14.72
N ASN A 194 -8.23 7.36 -15.41
CA ASN A 194 -8.53 7.91 -16.72
C ASN A 194 -8.42 6.78 -17.77
N CYS A 195 -9.51 6.06 -18.01
CA CYS A 195 -9.49 4.91 -18.92
C CYS A 195 -9.35 5.28 -20.40
N GLU A 196 -9.58 6.54 -20.78
CA GLU A 196 -9.47 6.97 -22.18
C GLU A 196 -8.05 6.81 -22.75
N ILE A 197 -7.04 6.76 -21.88
CA ILE A 197 -5.66 6.49 -22.29
C ILE A 197 -5.46 5.06 -22.83
N TYR A 198 -6.35 4.14 -22.46
CA TYR A 198 -6.33 2.73 -22.89
C TYR A 198 -7.35 2.46 -24.00
N ASN A 199 -8.16 3.45 -24.38
CA ASN A 199 -9.21 3.27 -25.36
C ASN A 199 -8.60 3.15 -26.78
N PRO A 200 -8.79 2.02 -27.49
CA PRO A 200 -8.28 1.85 -28.85
C PRO A 200 -8.90 2.82 -29.86
N LYS A 201 -10.04 3.42 -29.54
CA LYS A 201 -10.73 4.39 -30.39
C LYS A 201 -10.40 5.84 -30.04
N SER A 202 -9.57 6.08 -29.02
CA SER A 202 -9.30 7.45 -28.58
C SER A 202 -8.38 8.17 -29.55
N ARG A 203 -8.92 9.18 -30.24
CA ARG A 203 -8.17 10.05 -31.14
C ARG A 203 -7.10 10.90 -30.44
N SER A 204 -7.24 11.09 -29.12
CA SER A 204 -6.31 11.91 -28.32
C SER A 204 -5.07 11.12 -27.85
N TYR A 205 -5.19 9.79 -27.69
CA TYR A 205 -4.14 8.97 -27.10
C TYR A 205 -3.60 7.88 -28.03
N GLN A 206 -4.35 7.51 -29.07
CA GLN A 206 -3.86 6.66 -30.16
C GLN A 206 -3.29 7.57 -31.25
N GLN A 207 -2.05 7.32 -31.68
CA GLN A 207 -1.52 7.97 -32.88
C GLN A 207 -2.34 7.49 -34.07
N ILE A 208 -2.92 8.43 -34.83
CA ILE A 208 -3.46 8.15 -36.15
C ILE A 208 -2.30 7.59 -36.97
N PRO A 209 -2.38 6.37 -37.54
CA PRO A 209 -1.43 5.94 -38.55
C PRO A 209 -1.52 6.98 -39.68
N VAL A 210 -0.46 7.76 -39.88
CA VAL A 210 -0.39 8.65 -41.04
C VAL A 210 -0.32 7.74 -42.25
N GLU A 211 -1.44 7.60 -42.94
CA GLU A 211 -1.56 6.83 -44.17
C GLU A 211 -0.78 7.59 -45.26
N ASN A 212 0.53 7.36 -45.33
CA ASN A 212 1.38 7.85 -46.41
C ASN A 212 1.16 6.99 -47.66
N THR A 213 0.01 7.12 -48.31
CA THR A 213 -0.15 6.61 -49.68
C THR A 213 -1.06 7.55 -50.47
N PRO A 214 -0.52 8.37 -51.39
CA PRO A 214 -1.34 9.08 -52.35
C PRO A 214 -2.03 8.06 -53.26
N THR A 215 -3.36 8.02 -53.25
CA THR A 215 -4.15 7.33 -54.26
C THR A 215 -3.94 8.05 -55.59
N ASN A 216 -2.95 7.63 -56.37
CA ASN A 216 -2.81 8.06 -57.77
C ASN A 216 -4.00 7.49 -58.55
N SER A 217 -5.05 8.28 -58.73
CA SER A 217 -6.04 8.05 -59.76
C SER A 217 -5.36 8.15 -61.13
N LEU A 218 -5.07 7.03 -61.76
CA LEU A 218 -4.68 6.96 -63.16
C LEU A 218 -5.92 7.23 -64.03
N HIS A 219 -6.23 8.49 -64.27
CA HIS A 219 -6.99 8.88 -65.46
C HIS A 219 -5.99 9.28 -66.55
N PRO A 220 -6.02 8.66 -67.75
CA PRO A 220 -5.17 9.07 -68.87
C PRO A 220 -5.53 10.49 -69.35
N PRO A 221 -4.56 11.36 -69.71
CA PRO A 221 -4.86 12.68 -70.23
C PRO A 221 -5.40 12.59 -71.67
N ILE A 222 -6.51 13.29 -71.92
CA ILE A 222 -7.00 13.64 -73.26
C ILE A 222 -6.01 14.64 -73.88
N VAL A 223 -5.56 14.35 -75.11
CA VAL A 223 -4.64 15.18 -75.90
C VAL A 223 -5.35 16.48 -76.35
N PRO A 224 -4.77 17.68 -76.14
CA PRO A 224 -5.28 18.90 -76.75
C PRO A 224 -4.59 19.15 -78.11
N ASP A 225 -5.40 19.27 -79.16
CA ASP A 225 -4.97 19.65 -80.50
C ASP A 225 -4.65 21.16 -80.57
N LEU A 226 -3.61 21.50 -81.32
CA LEU A 226 -2.94 22.80 -81.32
C LEU A 226 -3.13 23.46 -82.69
N ASP A 227 -3.98 24.48 -82.79
CA ASP A 227 -3.86 25.46 -83.88
C ASP A 227 -4.57 26.79 -83.53
N GLN A 228 -3.80 27.77 -83.05
CA GLN A 228 -4.19 29.17 -83.17
C GLN A 228 -2.97 30.10 -83.22
N LYS A 229 -2.63 30.53 -84.43
CA LYS A 229 -1.71 31.63 -84.74
C LYS A 229 -2.23 32.96 -84.22
N SER A 230 -1.42 33.72 -83.51
CA SER A 230 -1.21 35.15 -83.80
C SER A 230 0.03 35.73 -83.10
N ARG A 231 0.69 36.64 -83.82
CA ARG A 231 1.99 37.28 -83.55
C ARG A 231 1.90 38.40 -82.51
N GLY A 232 2.98 38.63 -81.76
CA GLY A 232 3.26 39.92 -81.10
C GLY A 232 4.58 39.91 -80.31
N LYS A 233 5.46 40.88 -80.57
CA LYS A 233 6.87 41.01 -80.11
C LYS A 233 7.02 41.68 -78.74
N GLY A 234 8.16 41.41 -78.07
CA GLY A 234 8.83 42.22 -77.02
C GLY A 234 9.12 41.42 -75.74
N GLY A 235 10.35 40.96 -75.46
CA GLY A 235 11.42 41.65 -74.70
C GLY A 235 11.11 41.68 -73.19
N SER A 236 11.87 41.21 -72.20
CA SER A 236 13.31 40.97 -72.00
C SER A 236 13.56 40.17 -70.69
N SER A 237 14.68 39.41 -70.65
CA SER A 237 15.59 39.08 -69.53
C SER A 237 15.19 38.24 -68.27
N ILE A 238 15.95 37.14 -68.10
CA ILE A 238 16.25 36.26 -66.93
C ILE A 238 17.50 36.86 -66.19
N PRO A 239 17.82 36.66 -64.86
CA PRO A 239 18.07 35.35 -64.24
C PRO A 239 17.79 35.08 -62.74
N SER A 240 17.59 33.78 -62.50
CA SER A 240 18.01 32.88 -61.41
C SER A 240 18.47 33.41 -60.04
N GLY A 241 17.93 32.77 -59.00
CA GLY A 241 18.50 32.70 -57.64
C GLY A 241 17.91 31.52 -56.88
N ASP A 242 18.58 30.38 -56.97
CA ASP A 242 18.32 29.15 -56.23
C ASP A 242 18.99 29.24 -54.84
N ALA A 243 18.26 28.91 -53.76
CA ALA A 243 18.79 28.31 -52.52
C ALA A 243 17.75 28.26 -51.40
N GLY A 244 17.52 27.05 -50.86
CA GLY A 244 17.63 26.86 -49.40
C GLY A 244 16.34 26.83 -48.58
N THR A 245 15.77 25.64 -48.48
CA THR A 245 14.83 25.14 -47.46
C THR A 245 15.15 25.55 -46.02
N GLU A 246 14.12 25.90 -45.23
CA GLU A 246 13.91 25.36 -43.87
C GLU A 246 12.47 25.65 -43.36
N LYS A 247 11.57 24.67 -43.50
CA LYS A 247 10.28 24.68 -42.77
C LYS A 247 10.47 24.02 -41.40
N LYS A 248 10.37 24.86 -40.38
CA LYS A 248 10.43 24.56 -38.95
C LYS A 248 9.45 23.42 -38.58
N LYS A 249 9.98 22.28 -38.11
CA LYS A 249 9.20 21.18 -37.51
C LYS A 249 8.55 21.67 -36.22
N SER A 250 7.22 21.60 -36.13
CA SER A 250 6.50 21.78 -34.87
C SER A 250 6.68 20.54 -33.99
N HIS A 251 7.36 20.72 -32.86
CA HIS A 251 7.53 19.71 -31.81
C HIS A 251 6.15 19.30 -31.27
N VAL A 252 5.80 18.02 -31.42
CA VAL A 252 4.65 17.39 -30.77
C VAL A 252 5.05 17.14 -29.30
N ASN A 253 4.40 17.85 -28.37
CA ASN A 253 4.55 17.59 -26.95
C ASN A 253 3.88 16.26 -26.60
N ILE A 254 4.70 15.23 -26.34
CA ILE A 254 4.25 13.97 -25.74
C ILE A 254 3.87 14.29 -24.28
N HIS A 255 2.59 14.24 -23.95
CA HIS A 255 2.16 14.33 -22.55
C HIS A 255 2.69 13.11 -21.77
N PRO A 256 3.35 13.31 -20.62
CA PRO A 256 3.78 12.21 -19.78
C PRO A 256 2.56 11.40 -19.33
N LYS A 257 2.65 10.06 -19.45
CA LYS A 257 1.68 9.16 -18.83
C LYS A 257 1.63 9.47 -17.33
N THR A 258 0.49 9.92 -16.83
CA THR A 258 0.29 10.09 -15.39
C THR A 258 0.44 8.74 -14.73
N GLN A 259 1.52 8.58 -13.98
CA GLN A 259 1.78 7.38 -13.21
C GLN A 259 0.67 7.24 -12.16
N PRO A 260 0.06 6.04 -11.98
CA PRO A 260 -0.86 5.82 -10.88
C PRO A 260 -0.16 6.20 -9.57
N PRO A 261 -0.87 6.79 -8.60
CA PRO A 261 -0.29 7.07 -7.29
C PRO A 261 0.32 5.79 -6.73
N ALA A 262 1.56 5.87 -6.28
CA ALA A 262 2.30 4.74 -5.76
C ALA A 262 1.50 4.10 -4.61
N SER A 263 1.20 2.81 -4.74
CA SER A 263 0.70 2.04 -3.61
C SER A 263 1.85 1.88 -2.63
N ASN A 264 1.85 2.66 -1.55
CA ASN A 264 2.89 2.60 -0.50
C ASN A 264 2.76 1.36 0.41
N SER A 265 1.97 0.36 0.03
CA SER A 265 1.94 -0.95 0.69
C SER A 265 2.99 -1.87 0.05
N LEU A 266 4.28 -1.51 0.22
CA LEU A 266 5.34 -2.49 0.02
C LEU A 266 5.12 -3.59 1.07
N ILE A 267 4.78 -4.78 0.58
CA ILE A 267 4.84 -6.02 1.33
C ILE A 267 6.31 -6.16 1.72
N SER A 268 6.62 -5.91 2.98
CA SER A 268 7.87 -6.40 3.57
C SER A 268 7.74 -7.92 3.61
N SER A 269 8.24 -8.58 2.58
CA SER A 269 8.47 -10.03 2.60
C SER A 269 9.37 -10.33 3.80
N PRO A 270 8.96 -11.20 4.73
CA PRO A 270 9.91 -11.72 5.70
C PRO A 270 10.92 -12.56 4.91
N SER A 271 12.16 -12.09 4.83
CA SER A 271 13.27 -12.91 4.37
C SER A 271 13.40 -14.11 5.32
N ASN A 272 12.96 -15.28 4.87
CA ASN A 272 13.26 -16.54 5.51
C ASN A 272 14.75 -16.83 5.37
N ALA A 273 15.57 -16.28 6.27
CA ALA A 273 16.89 -16.81 6.53
C ALA A 273 16.76 -17.82 7.67
N LYS A 274 16.55 -19.09 7.31
CA LYS A 274 16.89 -20.21 8.20
C LYS A 274 18.39 -20.11 8.49
N ARG A 275 18.76 -19.76 9.71
CA ARG A 275 20.07 -20.09 10.25
C ARG A 275 19.84 -20.99 11.45
N GLY A 276 20.03 -22.28 11.23
CA GLY A 276 20.00 -23.28 12.27
C GLY A 276 21.08 -22.97 13.30
N TYR A 277 20.69 -23.00 14.57
CA TYR A 277 21.62 -23.07 15.68
C TYR A 277 21.04 -24.09 16.68
N LEU A 278 21.20 -25.36 16.32
CA LEU A 278 21.41 -26.42 17.30
C LEU A 278 22.85 -26.87 17.09
N ASP A 279 23.52 -27.13 18.21
CA ASP A 279 24.83 -27.75 18.40
C ASP A 279 25.89 -26.79 18.94
N LEU A 280 25.95 -26.72 20.27
CA LEU A 280 27.20 -26.56 21.03
C LEU A 280 26.95 -27.01 22.48
N PHE A 281 26.91 -28.33 22.65
CA PHE A 281 27.31 -29.01 23.88
C PHE A 281 28.16 -30.21 23.48
N GLU A 282 29.18 -30.49 24.31
CA GLU A 282 30.20 -31.55 24.22
C GLU A 282 31.49 -31.21 23.44
N GLY A 283 32.42 -30.57 24.17
CA GLY A 283 33.69 -31.20 24.52
C GLY A 283 34.87 -31.07 23.54
N PHE A 284 35.87 -30.26 23.90
CA PHE A 284 37.26 -30.70 23.82
C PHE A 284 38.15 -29.98 24.84
N VAL A 285 39.02 -30.80 25.41
CA VAL A 285 39.99 -30.58 26.47
C VAL A 285 41.19 -29.76 25.98
N GLY A 286 41.75 -28.94 26.88
CA GLY A 286 43.19 -28.71 26.98
C GLY A 286 43.79 -27.59 26.13
N ASN A 287 44.08 -26.46 26.76
CA ASN A 287 45.45 -26.09 27.13
C ASN A 287 45.45 -24.69 27.73
N GLY A 288 46.00 -24.58 28.93
CA GLY A 288 46.25 -23.30 29.56
C GLY A 288 47.30 -22.50 28.82
N ILE A 289 47.25 -21.19 28.99
CA ILE A 289 48.40 -20.31 29.15
C ILE A 289 47.87 -19.06 29.88
N ILE A 290 48.46 -18.83 31.05
CA ILE A 290 48.40 -17.61 31.83
C ILE A 290 49.30 -16.58 31.14
N PHE A 291 48.84 -15.34 31.01
CA PHE A 291 49.73 -14.18 31.00
C PHE A 291 49.13 -13.05 31.86
N THR A 292 49.80 -12.86 33.00
CA THR A 292 50.07 -11.64 33.79
C THR A 292 48.98 -10.59 33.92
#